data_AF-A0A962YAE4-F1
#
_entry.id   AF-A0A962YAE4-F1
#
_cell.length_a   1.000
_cell.length_b   1.000
_cell.length_c   1.000
_cell.angle_alpha   90.00
_cell.angle_beta   90.00
_cell.angle_gamma   90.00
#
_symmetry.space_group_name_H-M   'P 1'
#
loop_
_entity.id
_entity.type
_entity.pdbx_description
1 polymer ?
#
loop_
_entity_poly.entity_id
_entity_poly.type
_entity_poly.pdbx_seq_one_letter_code
_entity_poly.pdbx_strand_id
1 'polypeptide(L)'
;AWDEHACQIDERVRPQPEDYIIQKENASAFNSTHLGGYLIEQRVDTVLITGCSTSACIRATATDAKSLRFRPIVVRECVGDRSAVAHLFTLFDLQARFADVRSIDEVEAYLSGLASAA
;
A
#
# COMPACT_ATOMS: atom_id res chain seq x y z
N ALA A 1 -6.52 -25.27 -7.07
CA ALA A 1 -6.52 -23.92 -7.64
C ALA A 1 -7.20 -22.99 -6.63
N TRP A 2 -6.80 -21.72 -6.57
CA TRP A 2 -7.50 -20.72 -5.76
C TRP A 2 -8.91 -20.47 -6.33
N ASP A 3 -9.82 -20.02 -5.49
CA ASP A 3 -11.14 -19.57 -5.93
C ASP A 3 -10.98 -18.31 -6.80
N GLU A 4 -11.28 -18.43 -8.10
CA GLU A 4 -11.14 -17.33 -9.07
C GLU A 4 -11.95 -16.11 -8.68
N HIS A 5 -13.13 -16.30 -8.07
CA HIS A 5 -13.97 -15.19 -7.62
C HIS A 5 -13.31 -14.42 -6.49
N ALA A 6 -12.73 -15.12 -5.52
CA ALA A 6 -12.03 -14.52 -4.39
C ALA A 6 -10.73 -13.80 -4.79
N CYS A 7 -10.20 -14.08 -5.99
CA CYS A 7 -9.01 -13.44 -6.55
C CYS A 7 -9.32 -12.20 -7.41
N GLN A 8 -10.59 -11.88 -7.68
CA GLN A 8 -10.95 -10.66 -8.42
C GLN A 8 -10.85 -9.41 -7.55
N ILE A 9 -10.42 -8.31 -8.16
CA ILE A 9 -10.47 -6.98 -7.52
C ILE A 9 -11.93 -6.52 -7.47
N ASP A 10 -12.34 -5.91 -6.36
CA ASP A 10 -13.69 -5.41 -6.15
C ASP A 10 -14.07 -4.34 -7.19
N GLU A 11 -15.29 -4.43 -7.74
CA GLU A 11 -15.76 -3.55 -8.81
C GLU A 11 -15.73 -2.05 -8.43
N ARG A 12 -15.89 -1.72 -7.14
CA ARG A 12 -15.83 -0.34 -6.64
C ARG A 12 -14.47 0.32 -6.83
N VAL A 13 -13.43 -0.49 -7.01
CA VAL A 13 -12.04 -0.07 -7.26
C VAL A 13 -11.48 -0.80 -8.48
N ARG A 14 -12.33 -1.03 -9.49
CA ARG A 14 -11.95 -1.69 -10.75
C ARG A 14 -10.70 -1.00 -11.35
N PRO A 15 -9.65 -1.77 -11.70
CA PRO A 15 -8.47 -1.23 -12.36
C PRO A 15 -8.79 -0.59 -13.70
N GLN A 16 -8.11 0.51 -14.00
CA GLN A 16 -8.07 1.13 -15.33
C GLN A 16 -7.07 0.40 -16.25
N PRO A 17 -7.15 0.57 -17.58
CA PRO A 17 -6.24 -0.07 -18.52
C PRO A 17 -4.75 0.20 -18.26
N GLU A 18 -4.41 1.35 -17.69
CA GLU A 18 -3.07 1.77 -17.31
C GLU A 18 -2.56 1.19 -15.99
N ASP A 19 -3.44 0.59 -15.18
CA ASP A 19 -3.07 0.07 -13.87
C ASP A 19 -2.23 -1.21 -13.98
N TYR A 20 -1.14 -1.26 -13.21
CA TYR A 20 -0.27 -2.42 -13.15
C TYR A 20 -0.75 -3.44 -12.11
N ILE A 21 -1.36 -4.53 -12.58
CA ILE A 21 -1.92 -5.59 -11.72
C ILE A 21 -0.88 -6.67 -11.43
N ILE A 22 -0.67 -6.98 -10.14
CA ILE A 22 0.29 -7.99 -9.68
C ILE A 22 -0.45 -9.06 -8.87
N GLN A 23 -0.31 -10.31 -9.30
CA GLN A 23 -0.68 -11.46 -8.47
C GLN A 23 0.49 -11.80 -7.52
N LYS A 24 0.19 -11.98 -6.23
CA LYS A 24 1.19 -12.30 -5.22
C LYS A 24 0.73 -13.45 -4.33
N GLU A 25 1.66 -14.31 -3.95
CA GLU A 25 1.41 -15.40 -2.99
C GLU A 25 1.93 -15.05 -1.58
N ASN A 26 2.78 -14.03 -1.47
CA ASN A 26 3.36 -13.57 -0.21
C ASN A 26 2.55 -12.42 0.41
N ALA A 27 2.76 -12.18 1.72
CA ALA A 27 2.15 -11.07 2.42
C ALA A 27 2.57 -9.71 1.83
N SER A 28 3.88 -9.47 1.71
CA SER A 28 4.44 -8.27 1.09
C SER A 28 4.22 -8.26 -0.42
N ALA A 29 3.83 -7.10 -0.96
CA ALA A 29 3.71 -6.90 -2.41
C ALA A 29 5.06 -6.93 -3.14
N PHE A 30 6.19 -6.79 -2.44
CA PHE A 30 7.53 -6.82 -3.02
C PHE A 30 8.13 -8.23 -3.09
N ASN A 31 7.72 -9.12 -2.19
CA ASN A 31 8.36 -10.42 -2.06
C ASN A 31 7.95 -11.36 -3.21
N SER A 32 8.93 -11.82 -3.99
CA SER A 32 8.76 -12.67 -5.17
C SER A 32 7.87 -12.04 -6.26
N THR A 33 7.89 -10.72 -6.39
CA THR A 33 7.22 -9.99 -7.49
C THR A 33 8.18 -9.03 -8.18
N HIS A 34 7.78 -8.47 -9.32
CA HIS A 34 8.56 -7.45 -10.03
C HIS A 34 8.32 -6.01 -9.54
N LEU A 35 7.48 -5.80 -8.51
CA LEU A 35 7.05 -4.47 -8.08
C LEU A 35 8.23 -3.55 -7.75
N GLY A 36 9.23 -4.05 -7.01
CA GLY A 36 10.38 -3.24 -6.61
C GLY A 36 11.18 -2.71 -7.80
N GLY A 37 11.49 -3.59 -8.76
CA GLY A 37 12.22 -3.20 -9.98
C GLY A 37 11.40 -2.24 -10.85
N TYR A 38 10.10 -2.51 -11.00
CA TYR A 38 9.19 -1.65 -11.73
C TYR A 38 9.15 -0.22 -11.17
N LEU A 39 8.97 -0.07 -9.85
CA LEU A 39 8.94 1.26 -9.21
C LEU A 39 10.28 2.01 -9.33
N ILE A 40 11.41 1.30 -9.26
CA ILE A 40 12.75 1.90 -9.46
C ILE A 40 12.90 2.41 -10.90
N GLU A 41 12.47 1.63 -11.89
CA GLU A 41 12.50 2.03 -13.30
C GLU A 41 11.64 3.27 -13.55
N GLN A 42 10.48 3.35 -12.91
CA GLN A 42 9.58 4.52 -12.95
C GLN A 42 10.08 5.70 -12.09
N ARG A 43 11.25 5.58 -11.45
CA ARG A 43 11.85 6.62 -10.58
C ARG A 43 10.95 7.06 -9.43
N VAL A 44 10.11 6.15 -8.93
CA VAL A 44 9.24 6.40 -7.78
C VAL A 44 10.10 6.47 -6.52
N ASP A 45 9.85 7.49 -5.68
CA ASP A 45 10.52 7.64 -4.38
C ASP A 45 9.59 7.40 -3.19
N THR A 46 8.27 7.47 -3.39
CA THR A 46 7.24 7.48 -2.36
C THR A 46 6.11 6.56 -2.77
N VAL A 47 5.63 5.73 -1.84
CA VAL A 47 4.52 4.80 -2.09
C VAL A 47 3.38 5.04 -1.09
N LEU A 48 2.18 5.30 -1.61
CA LEU A 48 0.96 5.35 -0.82
C LEU A 48 0.38 3.93 -0.73
N ILE A 49 0.12 3.46 0.49
CA ILE A 49 -0.29 2.08 0.77
C ILE A 49 -1.70 2.06 1.36
N THR A 50 -2.60 1.31 0.71
CA THR A 50 -4.01 1.10 1.07
C THR A 50 -4.37 -0.39 1.00
N GLY A 51 -5.55 -0.78 1.48
CA GLY A 51 -6.09 -2.15 1.36
C GLY A 51 -6.13 -2.93 2.67
N CYS A 52 -6.02 -4.27 2.60
CA CYS A 52 -6.19 -5.14 3.75
C CYS A 52 -5.31 -6.42 3.70
N SER A 53 -4.97 -7.05 4.84
CA SER A 53 -5.22 -6.57 6.20
C SER A 53 -4.10 -5.69 6.74
N THR A 54 -4.43 -4.70 7.58
CA THR A 54 -3.46 -3.77 8.20
C THR A 54 -2.33 -4.52 8.90
N SER A 55 -2.65 -5.54 9.69
CA SER A 55 -1.68 -6.31 10.49
C SER A 55 -0.78 -7.26 9.68
N ALA A 56 -1.15 -7.57 8.43
CA ALA A 56 -0.43 -8.54 7.61
C ALA A 56 0.13 -7.90 6.32
N CYS A 57 -0.62 -7.96 5.22
CA CYS A 57 -0.13 -7.55 3.89
C CYS A 57 0.33 -6.09 3.87
N ILE A 58 -0.40 -5.19 4.54
CA ILE A 58 -0.04 -3.77 4.62
C ILE A 58 1.26 -3.59 5.39
N ARG A 59 1.37 -4.17 6.60
CA ARG A 59 2.57 -4.09 7.43
C ARG A 59 3.80 -4.64 6.73
N ALA A 60 3.68 -5.82 6.11
CA ALA A 60 4.76 -6.46 5.38
C ALA A 60 5.23 -5.59 4.20
N THR A 61 4.28 -5.08 3.41
CA THR A 61 4.59 -4.21 2.26
C THR A 61 5.24 -2.89 2.69
N ALA A 62 4.76 -2.25 3.74
CA ALA A 62 5.35 -1.00 4.25
C ALA A 62 6.78 -1.22 4.78
N THR A 63 7.02 -2.32 5.49
CA THR A 63 8.36 -2.68 6.00
C THR A 63 9.35 -2.92 4.86
N ASP A 64 8.93 -3.66 3.82
CA ASP A 64 9.78 -3.93 2.66
C ASP A 64 10.00 -2.67 1.81
N ALA A 65 8.98 -1.84 1.62
CA ALA A 65 9.12 -0.55 0.93
C ALA A 65 10.22 0.30 1.58
N LYS A 66 10.21 0.40 2.92
CA LYS A 66 11.25 1.11 3.68
C LYS A 66 12.64 0.48 3.49
N SER A 67 12.71 -0.85 3.51
CA SER A 67 13.94 -1.61 3.32
C SER A 67 14.54 -1.36 1.93
N LEU A 68 13.69 -1.27 0.92
CA LEU A 68 14.01 -0.95 -0.47
C LEU A 68 14.20 0.56 -0.74
N ARG A 69 14.24 1.40 0.31
CA ARG A 69 14.50 2.85 0.26
C ARG A 69 13.40 3.71 -0.35
N PHE A 70 12.20 3.18 -0.52
CA PHE A 70 11.02 4.01 -0.76
C PHE A 70 10.61 4.73 0.54
N ARG A 71 9.79 5.78 0.40
CA ARG A 71 9.09 6.46 1.50
C ARG A 71 7.66 5.92 1.59
N PRO A 72 7.39 4.90 2.42
CA PRO A 72 6.03 4.39 2.57
C PRO A 72 5.17 5.33 3.40
N ILE A 73 3.98 5.61 2.89
CA ILE A 73 2.90 6.32 3.58
C ILE A 73 1.70 5.38 3.61
N VAL A 74 1.22 5.05 4.81
CA VAL A 74 0.01 4.27 5.01
C VAL A 74 -1.15 5.23 5.20
N VAL A 75 -2.16 5.14 4.33
CA VAL A 75 -3.34 6.02 4.40
C VAL A 75 -4.32 5.42 5.39
N ARG A 76 -4.43 6.03 6.57
CA ARG A 76 -5.05 5.46 7.78
C ARG A 76 -6.47 4.97 7.55
N GLU A 77 -7.30 5.79 6.92
CA GLU A 77 -8.72 5.51 6.65
C GLU A 77 -8.91 4.51 5.49
N CYS A 78 -7.87 4.28 4.68
CA CYS A 78 -7.91 3.38 3.53
C CYS A 78 -7.25 2.02 3.80
N VAL A 79 -6.95 1.69 5.06
CA VAL A 79 -6.50 0.36 5.46
C VAL A 79 -7.45 -0.27 6.46
N GLY A 80 -7.68 -1.57 6.33
CA GLY A 80 -8.64 -2.30 7.18
C GLY A 80 -8.08 -3.59 7.75
N ASP A 81 -8.57 -3.99 8.91
CA ASP A 81 -8.32 -5.31 9.50
C ASP A 81 -9.61 -5.88 10.09
N ARG A 82 -9.68 -7.20 10.20
CA ARG A 82 -10.80 -7.88 10.87
C ARG A 82 -10.76 -7.70 12.40
N SER A 83 -9.60 -7.36 12.95
CA SER A 83 -9.40 -7.10 14.39
C SER A 83 -9.03 -5.64 14.64
N ALA A 84 -9.89 -4.92 15.35
CA ALA A 84 -9.65 -3.52 15.72
C ALA A 84 -8.35 -3.33 16.54
N VAL A 85 -8.06 -4.27 17.46
CA VAL A 85 -6.84 -4.21 18.27
C VAL A 85 -5.60 -4.40 17.41
N ALA A 86 -5.62 -5.39 16.49
CA ALA A 86 -4.50 -5.63 15.58
C ALA A 86 -4.29 -4.44 14.63
N HIS A 87 -5.37 -3.85 14.13
CA HIS A 87 -5.35 -2.65 13.29
C HIS A 87 -4.65 -1.49 14.01
N LEU A 88 -5.16 -1.09 15.19
CA LEU A 88 -4.65 0.07 15.93
C LEU A 88 -3.20 -0.12 16.38
N PHE A 89 -2.85 -1.31 16.90
CA PHE A 89 -1.48 -1.61 17.29
C PHE A 89 -0.53 -1.57 16.09
N THR A 90 -0.95 -2.11 14.95
CA THR A 90 -0.10 -2.11 13.75
C THR A 90 0.11 -0.72 13.19
N LEU A 91 -0.93 0.13 13.17
CA LEU A 91 -0.77 1.52 12.75
C LEU A 91 0.21 2.27 13.66
N PHE A 92 0.11 2.09 14.98
CA PHE A 92 1.07 2.64 15.93
C PHE A 92 2.50 2.16 15.65
N ASP A 93 2.68 0.86 15.44
CA ASP A 93 3.98 0.26 15.13
C ASP A 93 4.59 0.79 13.83
N LEU A 94 3.77 0.88 12.79
CA LEU A 94 4.18 1.40 11.48
C LEU A 94 4.63 2.86 11.59
N GLN A 95 3.82 3.73 12.22
CA GLN A 95 4.15 5.14 12.45
C GLN A 95 5.47 5.33 13.20
N ALA A 96 5.77 4.45 14.15
CA ALA A 96 6.95 4.57 14.99
C ALA A 96 8.25 4.18 14.27
N ARG A 97 8.20 3.33 13.24
CA ARG A 97 9.39 2.62 12.76
C ARG A 97 9.52 2.48 11.25
N PHE A 98 8.41 2.30 10.53
CA PHE A 98 8.45 1.76 9.18
C PHE A 98 7.85 2.69 8.13
N ALA A 99 6.82 3.47 8.46
CA ALA A 99 6.10 4.31 7.53
C ALA A 99 5.49 5.53 8.24
N ASP A 100 5.14 6.57 7.48
CA ASP A 100 4.24 7.60 7.99
C ASP A 100 2.79 7.14 7.86
N VAL A 101 1.99 7.30 8.92
CA VAL A 101 0.57 6.99 8.94
C VAL A 101 -0.22 8.30 8.89
N ARG A 102 -0.70 8.66 7.71
CA ARG A 102 -1.37 9.93 7.43
C ARG A 102 -2.85 9.74 7.20
N SER A 103 -3.62 10.78 7.49
CA SER A 103 -5.04 10.82 7.15
C SER A 103 -5.24 10.94 5.64
N ILE A 104 -6.39 10.50 5.14
CA ILE A 104 -6.78 10.69 3.73
C ILE A 104 -6.76 12.16 3.33
N ASP A 105 -7.24 13.06 4.21
CA ASP A 105 -7.28 14.50 3.94
C ASP A 105 -5.87 15.08 3.71
N GLU A 106 -4.89 14.70 4.53
CA GLU A 106 -3.49 15.10 4.34
C GLU A 106 -2.91 14.60 3.01
N VAL A 107 -3.27 13.38 2.61
CA VAL A 107 -2.79 12.75 1.37
C VAL A 107 -3.44 13.39 0.15
N GLU A 108 -4.75 13.65 0.17
CA GLU A 108 -5.46 14.33 -0.90
C GLU A 108 -4.96 15.76 -1.10
N ALA A 109 -4.70 16.48 -0.01
CA ALA A 109 -4.11 17.82 -0.07
C ALA A 109 -2.71 17.79 -0.72
N TYR A 110 -1.87 16.80 -0.36
CA TYR A 110 -0.56 16.61 -0.96
C TYR A 110 -0.66 16.36 -2.48
N LEU A 111 -1.49 15.40 -2.89
CA LEU A 111 -1.65 15.04 -4.31
C LEU A 111 -2.21 16.21 -5.15
N SER A 112 -3.19 16.95 -4.61
CA SER A 112 -3.75 18.13 -5.27
C SER A 112 -2.71 19.24 -5.45
N GLY A 113 -1.81 19.38 -4.47
CA GLY A 113 -0.68 20.31 -4.54
C GLY A 113 0.33 19.95 -5.64
N LEU A 114 0.58 18.65 -5.88
CA LEU A 114 1.47 18.19 -6.96
C LEU A 114 0.91 18.52 -8.35
N ALA A 115 -0.39 18.32 -8.56
CA ALA A 115 -1.04 18.60 -9.85
C ALA A 115 -1.00 20.08 -10.22
N SER A 116 -0.88 20.97 -9.24
CA SER A 116 -0.77 22.42 -9.46
C SER A 116 0.67 22.89 -9.73
N ALA A 117 1.67 22.04 -9.46
CA ALA A 117 3.08 22.36 -9.61
C ALA A 117 3.71 21.78 -10.90
N ALA A 118 2.94 20.97 -11.65
CA ALA A 118 3.30 20.41 -12.95
C ALA A 118 2.73 21.27 -14.09
#